data_AF-K9YHY8-F1
#
_entry.id   AF-K9YHY8-F1
#
_cell.length_a   1.000
_cell.length_b   1.000
_cell.length_c   1.000
_cell.angle_alpha   90.00
_cell.angle_beta   90.00
_cell.angle_gamma   90.00
#
_symmetry.space_group_name_H-M   'P 1'
#
loop_
_entity.id
_entity.type
_entity.pdbx_description
1 polymer ?
#
loop_
_entity_poly.entity_id
_entity_poly.type
_entity_poly.pdbx_seq_one_letter_code
_entity_poly.pdbx_strand_id
1 'polypeptide(L)'
;MLQDQQHPQAHIDRVILQKLFVEGQTDYYMAEVARLRIRYHNFPGARDIQRDLDVILQQWDMSEEELFTRVRALHSQGKIYGKKKTGEDQEDWS
;
A
#
# COMPACT_ATOMS: atom_id res chain seq x y z
N MET A 1 -26.38 10.92 8.92
CA MET A 1 -24.94 10.69 9.13
C MET A 1 -24.55 9.46 8.34
N LEU A 2 -23.42 9.48 7.63
CA LEU A 2 -22.96 8.29 6.90
C LEU A 2 -22.52 7.25 7.94
N GLN A 3 -23.12 6.06 7.92
CA GLN A 3 -22.78 4.99 8.84
C GLN A 3 -21.40 4.42 8.46
N ASP A 4 -20.54 4.23 9.44
CA ASP A 4 -19.24 3.59 9.22
C ASP A 4 -19.43 2.16 8.71
N GLN A 5 -18.69 1.84 7.65
CA GLN A 5 -18.64 0.53 7.02
C GLN A 5 -17.37 -0.21 7.43
N GLN A 6 -17.48 -1.54 7.45
CA GLN A 6 -16.34 -2.41 7.68
C GLN A 6 -15.76 -2.85 6.32
N HIS A 7 -14.52 -2.47 6.04
CA HIS A 7 -13.83 -2.95 4.85
C HIS A 7 -13.50 -4.45 5.00
N PRO A 8 -13.82 -5.32 4.02
CA PRO A 8 -13.65 -6.77 4.14
C PRO A 8 -12.19 -7.18 4.39
N GLN A 9 -11.23 -6.46 3.80
CA GLN A 9 -9.80 -6.74 3.96
C GLN A 9 -9.16 -6.05 5.17
N ALA A 10 -9.92 -5.29 5.96
CA ALA A 10 -9.35 -4.48 7.05
C ALA A 10 -8.56 -5.30 8.08
N HIS A 11 -8.93 -6.55 8.30
CA HIS A 11 -8.20 -7.44 9.21
C HIS A 11 -6.81 -7.81 8.68
N ILE A 12 -6.69 -8.10 7.38
CA ILE A 12 -5.41 -8.37 6.70
C ILE A 12 -4.56 -7.10 6.66
N ASP A 13 -5.18 -5.96 6.33
CA ASP A 13 -4.48 -4.69 6.18
C ASP A 13 -3.85 -4.20 7.49
N ARG A 14 -4.52 -4.44 8.63
CA ARG A 14 -3.93 -4.17 9.95
C ARG A 14 -2.69 -5.01 10.23
N VAL A 15 -2.65 -6.27 9.78
CA VAL A 15 -1.45 -7.11 9.91
C VAL A 15 -0.31 -6.56 9.05
N ILE A 16 -0.60 -6.01 7.88
CA ILE A 16 0.40 -5.35 7.03
C ILE A 16 0.91 -4.07 7.71
N LEU A 17 0.03 -3.24 8.28
CA LEU A 17 0.43 -2.05 9.05
C LEU A 17 1.34 -2.39 10.23
N GLN A 18 1.04 -3.45 10.97
CA GLN A 18 1.91 -3.89 12.06
C GLN A 18 3.32 -4.24 11.57
N LYS A 19 3.44 -4.91 10.42
CA LYS A 19 4.75 -5.19 9.80
C LYS A 19 5.46 -3.92 9.33
N LEU A 20 4.71 -2.97 8.78
CA LEU A 20 5.26 -1.67 8.33
C LEU A 20 5.96 -0.91 9.47
N PHE A 21 5.37 -0.91 10.67
CA PHE A 21 5.99 -0.28 11.84
C PHE A 21 7.27 -0.97 12.32
N VAL A 22 7.42 -2.27 12.08
CA VAL A 22 8.59 -3.05 12.54
C VAL A 22 9.72 -3.02 11.51
N GLU A 23 9.38 -3.19 10.23
CA GLU A 23 10.34 -3.37 9.14
C GLU A 23 10.78 -2.04 8.51
N GLY A 24 9.97 -0.98 8.67
CA GLY A 24 10.28 0.36 8.20
C GLY A 24 10.18 0.54 6.69
N GLN A 25 10.94 1.52 6.17
CA GLN A 25 10.82 2.01 4.81
C GLN A 25 11.63 1.15 3.82
N THR A 26 10.97 0.19 3.15
CA THR A 26 11.54 -0.56 2.02
C THR A 26 10.75 -0.30 0.74
N ASP A 27 11.31 -0.62 -0.43
CA ASP A 27 10.60 -0.47 -1.73
C ASP A 27 9.26 -1.22 -1.76
N TYR A 28 9.24 -2.43 -1.19
CA TYR A 28 8.02 -3.22 -1.04
C TYR A 28 7.02 -2.51 -0.14
N TYR A 29 7.47 -2.06 1.04
CA TYR A 29 6.59 -1.44 2.02
C TYR A 29 6.10 -0.05 1.61
N MET A 30 6.87 0.73 0.86
CA MET A 30 6.39 1.96 0.22
C MET A 30 5.25 1.66 -0.77
N ALA A 31 5.37 0.59 -1.55
CA ALA A 31 4.30 0.17 -2.45
C ALA A 31 3.04 -0.28 -1.68
N GLU A 32 3.22 -0.99 -0.57
CA GLU A 32 2.10 -1.39 0.31
C GLU A 32 1.39 -0.16 0.91
N VAL A 33 2.13 0.83 1.42
CA VAL A 33 1.55 2.08 1.94
C VAL A 33 0.77 2.81 0.85
N ALA A 34 1.33 2.96 -0.35
CA ALA A 34 0.64 3.59 -1.47
C ALA A 34 -0.64 2.83 -1.87
N ARG A 35 -0.59 1.50 -1.92
CA ARG A 35 -1.77 0.67 -2.20
C ARG A 35 -2.86 0.87 -1.15
N LEU A 36 -2.49 0.88 0.13
CA LEU A 36 -3.44 1.06 1.23
C LEU A 36 -4.03 2.48 1.25
N ARG A 37 -3.24 3.52 0.95
CA ARG A 37 -3.75 4.90 0.77
C ARG A 37 -4.83 4.96 -0.30
N ILE A 38 -4.58 4.35 -1.47
CA ILE A 38 -5.56 4.29 -2.55
C ILE A 38 -6.82 3.52 -2.12
N ARG A 39 -6.65 2.36 -1.48
CA ARG A 39 -7.76 1.49 -1.07
C ARG A 39 -8.73 2.17 -0.09
N TYR A 40 -8.18 2.90 0.88
CA TYR A 40 -8.97 3.55 1.93
C TYR A 40 -9.32 5.01 1.61
N HIS A 41 -8.92 5.52 0.45
CA HIS A 41 -9.23 6.89 0.03
C HIS A 41 -10.75 7.10 -0.05
N ASN A 42 -11.27 8.06 0.71
CA ASN A 42 -12.70 8.34 0.86
C ASN A 42 -13.55 7.14 1.31
N PHE A 43 -12.95 6.09 1.86
CA PHE A 43 -13.71 4.95 2.37
C PHE A 43 -14.47 5.36 3.64
N PRO A 44 -15.79 5.09 3.71
CA PRO A 44 -16.59 5.47 4.87
C PRO A 44 -16.36 4.50 6.04
N GLY A 45 -15.26 4.68 6.78
CA GLY A 45 -14.86 3.81 7.89
C GLY A 45 -13.35 3.65 7.97
N ALA A 46 -12.88 2.68 8.76
CA ALA A 46 -11.44 2.33 8.88
C ALA A 46 -10.51 3.54 9.11
N ARG A 47 -10.96 4.50 9.94
CA ARG A 47 -10.19 5.74 10.24
C ARG A 47 -8.90 5.45 11.01
N ASP A 48 -8.87 4.32 11.73
CA ASP A 48 -7.67 3.79 12.37
C ASP A 48 -6.57 3.49 11.34
N ILE A 49 -6.91 2.76 10.26
CA ILE A 49 -5.96 2.44 9.19
C ILE A 49 -5.43 3.72 8.51
N GLN A 50 -6.31 4.69 8.24
CA GLN A 50 -5.90 5.95 7.63
C GLN A 50 -4.91 6.72 8.51
N ARG A 51 -5.18 6.81 9.82
CA ARG A 51 -4.29 7.45 10.80
C ARG A 51 -2.95 6.73 10.92
N ASP A 52 -2.95 5.39 10.94
CA ASP A 52 -1.71 4.62 11.00
C ASP A 52 -0.84 4.86 9.76
N LEU A 53 -1.46 4.97 8.57
CA LEU A 53 -0.73 5.35 7.35
C LEU A 53 -0.15 6.77 7.42
N ASP A 54 -0.89 7.73 8.00
CA ASP A 54 -0.36 9.09 8.22
C ASP A 54 0.85 9.08 9.17
N VAL A 55 0.77 8.31 10.26
CA VAL A 55 1.89 8.16 11.21
C VAL A 55 3.11 7.53 10.54
N ILE A 56 2.93 6.51 9.71
CA ILE A 56 4.02 5.88 8.96
C ILE A 56 4.69 6.90 8.04
N LEU A 57 3.91 7.68 7.28
CA LEU A 57 4.46 8.71 6.41
C LEU A 57 5.19 9.81 7.17
N GLN A 58 4.68 10.20 8.34
CA GLN A 58 5.36 11.14 9.22
C GLN A 58 6.68 10.58 9.76
N GLN A 59 6.72 9.30 10.17
CA GLN A 59 7.94 8.63 10.62
C GLN A 59 9.00 8.52 9.50
N TRP A 60 8.56 8.42 8.26
CA TRP A 60 9.43 8.37 7.08
C TRP A 60 9.79 9.75 6.52
N ASP A 61 9.33 10.84 7.17
CA ASP A 61 9.49 12.22 6.72
C ASP A 61 9.12 12.39 5.24
N MET A 62 7.96 11.84 4.87
CA MET A 62 7.54 11.70 3.47
C MET A 62 6.13 12.20 3.26
N SER A 63 5.94 13.05 2.25
CA SER A 63 4.60 13.43 1.80
C SER A 63 3.95 12.33 0.95
N GLU A 64 2.62 12.37 0.87
CA GLU A 64 1.87 11.44 0.01
C GLU A 64 2.21 11.61 -1.48
N GLU A 65 2.48 12.84 -1.92
CA GLU A 65 2.89 13.12 -3.31
C GLU A 65 4.26 12.49 -3.63
N GLU A 66 5.22 12.60 -2.70
CA GLU A 66 6.52 11.95 -2.82
C GLU A 66 6.41 10.44 -2.81
N LEU A 67 5.59 9.88 -1.91
CA LEU A 67 5.30 8.45 -1.86
C LEU A 67 4.82 7.95 -3.23
N PHE A 68 3.79 8.57 -3.80
CA PHE A 68 3.26 8.13 -5.08
C PHE A 68 4.26 8.32 -6.22
N THR A 69 5.05 9.39 -6.20
CA THR A 69 6.10 9.62 -7.20
C THR A 69 7.16 8.51 -7.15
N ARG A 70 7.67 8.19 -5.97
CA ARG A 70 8.66 7.12 -5.78
C ARG A 70 8.10 5.75 -6.14
N VAL A 71 6.88 5.43 -5.71
CA VAL A 71 6.25 4.14 -6.00
C VAL A 71 5.99 3.96 -7.50
N ARG A 72 5.55 5.00 -8.23
CA ARG A 72 5.45 4.94 -9.70
C ARG A 72 6.79 4.65 -10.37
N ALA A 73 7.87 5.27 -9.88
CA ALA A 73 9.23 5.01 -10.38
C ALA A 73 9.71 3.58 -10.07
N LEU A 74 9.34 3.01 -8.93
CA LEU A 74 9.66 1.62 -8.58
C LEU A 74 8.89 0.62 -9.46
N HIS A 75 7.61 0.90 -9.74
CA HIS A 75 6.79 0.07 -10.61
C HIS A 75 7.29 0.08 -12.06
N SER A 76 7.72 1.23 -12.59
CA SER A 76 8.27 1.32 -13.94
C SER A 76 9.58 0.52 -14.10
N GLN A 77 10.32 0.29 -13.01
CA GLN A 77 11.54 -0.51 -12.98
C GLN A 77 11.28 -2.01 -12.79
N GLY A 78 10.03 -2.44 -12.52
CA GLY A 78 9.65 -3.84 -12.32
C GLY A 78 10.19 -4.48 -11.02
N LYS A 79 10.57 -3.68 -10.02
CA LYS A 79 11.35 -4.14 -8.85
C LYS A 79 10.55 -4.61 -7.63
N ILE A 80 9.25 -4.34 -7.58
CA ILE A 80 8.47 -4.45 -6.33
C ILE A 80 7.96 -5.87 -6.08
N TYR A 81 7.31 -6.47 -7.06
CA TYR A 81 6.86 -7.85 -7.00
C TYR A 81 7.82 -8.63 -7.87
N GLY A 82 8.79 -9.31 -7.25
CA GLY A 82 9.81 -10.04 -8.01
C GLY A 82 9.16 -10.91 -9.08
N LYS A 83 9.32 -10.53 -10.35
CA LYS A 83 9.09 -11.47 -11.45
C LYS A 83 10.05 -12.62 -11.18
N LYS A 84 9.54 -13.78 -10.75
CA LYS A 84 10.22 -15.02 -11.10
C LYS A 84 10.42 -14.93 -12.62
N LYS A 85 11.66 -15.05 -13.09
CA LYS A 85 11.93 -15.26 -14.51
C LYS A 85 11.39 -16.66 -14.91
N THR A 86 10.08 -16.77 -14.95
CA THR A 86 9.31 -17.73 -15.74
C THR A 86 8.56 -16.79 -16.67
N GLY A 87 9.15 -16.48 -17.82
CA GLY A 87 8.99 -17.36 -18.95
C GLY A 87 7.61 -17.06 -19.51
N GLU A 88 7.60 -16.20 -20.53
CA GLU A 88 6.49 -15.99 -21.47
C GLU A 88 5.30 -15.15 -21.00
N ASP A 89 5.10 -14.07 -21.76
CA ASP A 89 3.81 -13.43 -22.01
C ASP A 89 2.83 -14.45 -22.61
N GLN A 90 2.24 -15.32 -21.78
CA GLN A 90 1.00 -16.01 -22.15
C GLN A 90 -0.16 -15.27 -21.50
N GLU A 91 -0.74 -14.35 -22.26
CA GLU A 91 -2.11 -13.91 -22.04
C GLU A 91 -3.02 -15.12 -22.31
N ASP A 92 -3.25 -15.93 -21.27
CA ASP A 92 -4.20 -17.04 -21.27
C ASP A 92 -5.65 -16.51 -21.26
N TRP A 93 -6.04 -15.87 -22.35
CA TRP A 93 -7.44 -15.70 -22.71
C TRP A 93 -7.73 -16.58 -23.91
N SER A 94 -7.95 -17.88 -23.63
CA SER A 94 -8.60 -18.83 -24.54
C SER A 94 -9.96 -19.24 -23.98
#